data_AF-A0A1D9LLT1-F1
#
_entry.id   AF-A0A1D9LLT1-F1
#
_cell.length_a   1.000
_cell.length_b   1.000
_cell.length_c   1.000
_cell.angle_alpha   90.00
_cell.angle_beta   90.00
_cell.angle_gamma   90.00
#
_symmetry.space_group_name_H-M   'P 1'
#
loop_
_entity.id
_entity.type
_entity.pdbx_description
1 polymer ?
#
loop_
_entity_poly.entity_id
_entity_poly.type
_entity_poly.pdbx_seq_one_letter_code
_entity_poly.pdbx_strand_id
1 'polypeptide(L)'
;MTGKLYLVSVGPGRAELIPDLARQALAASDVIVSYDLYLTWVQPWIAGKDIRTLPLTQERERAQLALEEARAGKTVALLSSGDIGVYAMATLAYEDMREDDVFDVQLIPGITSANSCASLLGAPLSHDFATLSLSDLLCPWEWIETRARHIAQADLAVVFYNVQSRQRQEGVYRILDIMLEHKKPETLCGIVRNAYREDQAVEIVTLAELRTRRFDMLTSIVIGNRFTRRKRNWMFTPRGYFNWDNTSDTVKADTLPAGAAWVFSGTSDGNALSRAIADAGRPVVISSASDYGNEQAQQAVPGVATVSGRLGVERRRELLSGSQASAIVDATHPYASEMSQQLMALAEELALPYLRYERPASASAHPVIRCADSDEAARLAMAKGRRVFLATGSKELHRFLAADAERKQQWFVRLAPDPQHLQRALDLGIPRARVCAMQGPFSQAANEALWRDWEIDCVISKDGGEAGGFDAKAAAAAALGIPFIVIDRPRLDYPQTFSDFDAVLAALPQGGQA
;
A
#
# COMPACT_ATOMS: atom_id res chain seq x y z
N MET A 1 -50.77 -18.32 -9.98
CA MET A 1 -49.55 -18.28 -9.15
C MET A 1 -48.73 -17.09 -9.63
N THR A 2 -48.14 -16.32 -8.73
CA THR A 2 -47.15 -15.28 -9.12
C THR A 2 -45.93 -15.99 -9.69
N GLY A 3 -45.45 -15.57 -10.86
CA GLY A 3 -44.28 -16.18 -11.51
C GLY A 3 -42.99 -15.96 -10.72
N LYS A 4 -41.89 -16.51 -11.22
CA LYS A 4 -40.56 -16.31 -10.63
C LYS A 4 -39.47 -16.28 -11.70
N LEU A 5 -38.53 -15.35 -11.60
CA LEU A 5 -37.37 -15.22 -12.47
C LEU A 5 -36.08 -15.45 -11.69
N TYR A 6 -35.41 -16.55 -11.99
CA TYR A 6 -34.03 -16.80 -11.57
C TYR A 6 -33.07 -16.22 -12.60
N LEU A 7 -32.19 -15.33 -12.15
CA LEU A 7 -31.05 -14.85 -12.92
C LEU A 7 -29.85 -15.72 -12.54
N VAL A 8 -29.53 -16.71 -13.38
CA VAL A 8 -28.66 -17.84 -13.04
C VAL A 8 -27.26 -17.70 -13.63
N SER A 9 -26.27 -17.68 -12.74
CA SER A 9 -24.86 -17.76 -13.11
C SER A 9 -24.38 -19.21 -13.23
N VAL A 10 -23.82 -19.58 -14.39
CA VAL A 10 -23.31 -20.95 -14.65
C VAL A 10 -21.78 -21.05 -14.61
N GLY A 11 -21.10 -20.01 -14.13
CA GLY A 11 -19.65 -20.02 -13.91
C GLY A 11 -18.82 -20.11 -15.20
N PRO A 12 -17.53 -20.48 -15.11
CA PRO A 12 -16.59 -20.38 -16.22
C PRO A 12 -16.78 -21.44 -17.30
N GLY A 13 -17.64 -22.44 -17.09
CA GLY A 13 -17.94 -23.47 -18.10
C GLY A 13 -17.51 -24.88 -17.73
N ARG A 14 -17.55 -25.20 -16.43
CA ARG A 14 -17.29 -26.52 -15.88
C ARG A 14 -18.35 -26.87 -14.84
N ALA A 15 -18.95 -28.05 -14.94
CA ALA A 15 -20.12 -28.42 -14.13
C ALA A 15 -19.84 -28.39 -12.61
N GLU A 16 -18.64 -28.75 -12.17
CA GLU A 16 -18.22 -28.74 -10.77
C GLU A 16 -18.08 -27.32 -10.19
N LEU A 17 -17.97 -26.31 -11.05
CA LEU A 17 -17.84 -24.90 -10.67
C LEU A 17 -19.18 -24.15 -10.70
N ILE A 18 -20.27 -24.86 -11.00
CA ILE A 18 -21.64 -24.34 -10.91
C ILE A 18 -22.10 -24.44 -9.45
N PRO A 19 -22.45 -23.32 -8.79
CA PRO A 19 -22.92 -23.34 -7.41
C PRO A 19 -24.20 -24.18 -7.24
N ASP A 20 -24.34 -24.83 -6.09
CA ASP A 20 -25.53 -25.66 -5.82
C ASP A 20 -26.83 -24.85 -5.88
N LEU A 21 -26.80 -23.58 -5.51
CA LEU A 21 -27.95 -22.68 -5.62
C LEU A 21 -28.42 -22.52 -7.09
N ALA A 22 -27.49 -22.47 -8.04
CA ALA A 22 -27.81 -22.41 -9.47
C ALA A 22 -28.45 -23.73 -9.93
N ARG A 23 -27.94 -24.89 -9.47
CA ARG A 23 -28.51 -26.21 -9.78
C ARG A 23 -29.94 -26.34 -9.26
N GLN A 24 -30.20 -25.87 -8.03
CA GLN A 24 -31.53 -25.88 -7.42
C GLN A 24 -32.51 -25.00 -8.19
N ALA A 25 -32.08 -23.80 -8.61
CA ALA A 25 -32.91 -22.90 -9.41
C ALA A 25 -33.23 -23.47 -10.78
N LEU A 26 -32.24 -24.02 -11.49
CA LEU A 26 -32.45 -24.73 -12.75
C LEU A 26 -33.48 -25.85 -12.55
N ALA A 27 -33.32 -26.69 -11.52
CA ALA A 27 -34.24 -27.78 -11.22
C ALA A 27 -35.66 -27.30 -10.91
N ALA A 28 -35.83 -26.15 -10.26
CA ALA A 28 -37.12 -25.55 -9.94
C ALA A 28 -37.80 -24.84 -11.12
N SER A 29 -37.06 -24.48 -12.18
CA SER A 29 -37.60 -23.76 -13.33
C SER A 29 -38.40 -24.65 -14.29
N ASP A 30 -39.50 -24.10 -14.81
CA ASP A 30 -40.30 -24.65 -15.89
C ASP A 30 -39.67 -24.32 -17.26
N VAL A 31 -39.16 -23.09 -17.38
CA VAL A 31 -38.58 -22.54 -18.63
C VAL A 31 -37.12 -22.15 -18.40
N ILE A 32 -36.26 -22.52 -19.33
CA ILE A 32 -34.84 -22.14 -19.37
C ILE A 32 -34.62 -21.23 -20.58
N VAL A 33 -34.20 -19.99 -20.35
CA VAL A 33 -33.83 -19.03 -21.39
C VAL A 33 -32.32 -18.87 -21.39
N SER A 34 -31.64 -19.17 -22.51
CA SER A 34 -30.18 -19.22 -22.55
C SER A 34 -29.59 -18.99 -23.95
N TYR A 35 -28.28 -18.78 -24.00
CA TYR A 35 -27.48 -19.04 -25.20
C TYR A 35 -27.06 -20.52 -25.25
N ASP A 36 -26.99 -21.10 -26.45
CA ASP A 36 -26.75 -22.54 -26.66
C ASP A 36 -25.50 -23.07 -25.97
N LEU A 37 -24.40 -22.31 -25.99
CA LEU A 37 -23.13 -22.75 -25.39
C LEU A 37 -23.28 -23.01 -23.89
N TYR A 38 -24.04 -22.20 -23.17
CA TYR A 38 -24.17 -22.32 -21.72
C TYR A 38 -24.95 -23.58 -21.33
N LEU A 39 -25.87 -24.03 -22.20
CA LEU A 39 -26.64 -25.25 -21.99
C LEU A 39 -25.76 -26.49 -21.93
N THR A 40 -24.59 -26.47 -22.59
CA THR A 40 -23.66 -27.61 -22.59
C THR A 40 -23.14 -27.96 -21.20
N TRP A 41 -23.10 -26.98 -20.27
CA TRP A 41 -22.58 -27.16 -18.92
C TRP A 41 -23.65 -27.53 -17.89
N VAL A 42 -24.93 -27.30 -18.23
CA VAL A 42 -26.06 -27.49 -17.32
C VAL A 42 -27.00 -28.63 -17.72
N GLN A 43 -26.69 -29.37 -18.80
CA GLN A 43 -27.50 -30.48 -19.32
C GLN A 43 -28.12 -31.39 -18.23
N PRO A 44 -27.38 -31.83 -17.18
CA PRO A 44 -27.94 -32.73 -16.17
C PRO A 44 -29.13 -32.16 -15.39
N TRP A 45 -29.28 -30.83 -15.31
CA TRP A 45 -30.31 -30.17 -14.49
C TRP A 45 -31.46 -29.59 -15.31
N ILE A 46 -31.41 -29.68 -16.65
CA ILE A 46 -32.41 -29.09 -17.55
C ILE A 46 -33.22 -30.11 -18.34
N ALA A 47 -33.06 -31.40 -18.05
CA ALA A 47 -33.82 -32.46 -18.69
C ALA A 47 -35.34 -32.27 -18.48
N GLY A 48 -36.11 -32.34 -19.58
CA GLY A 48 -37.57 -32.23 -19.55
C GLY A 48 -38.13 -30.81 -19.38
N LYS A 49 -37.28 -29.77 -19.39
CA LYS A 49 -37.71 -28.37 -19.28
C LYS A 49 -37.99 -27.76 -20.65
N ASP A 50 -38.78 -26.68 -20.68
CA ASP A 50 -38.96 -25.88 -21.89
C ASP A 50 -37.73 -25.00 -22.12
N ILE A 51 -36.91 -25.33 -23.13
CA ILE A 51 -35.65 -24.64 -23.42
C ILE A 51 -35.89 -23.65 -24.56
N ARG A 52 -35.61 -22.37 -24.29
CA ARG A 52 -35.68 -21.27 -25.27
C ARG A 52 -34.30 -20.70 -25.50
N THR A 53 -33.82 -20.81 -26.73
CA THR A 53 -32.51 -20.26 -27.11
C THR A 53 -32.63 -19.20 -28.19
N LEU A 54 -31.80 -18.18 -28.07
CA LEU A 54 -31.59 -17.16 -29.09
C LEU A 54 -30.09 -17.01 -29.34
N PRO A 55 -29.69 -16.62 -30.57
CA PRO A 55 -28.29 -16.47 -30.94
C PRO A 55 -27.58 -15.34 -30.18
N LEU A 56 -26.25 -15.34 -30.30
CA LEU A 56 -25.40 -14.19 -29.91
C LEU A 56 -25.90 -12.91 -30.61
N THR A 57 -25.73 -11.76 -29.96
CA THR A 57 -26.24 -10.42 -30.35
C THR A 57 -27.72 -10.16 -30.09
N GLN A 58 -28.47 -11.13 -29.57
CA GLN A 58 -29.87 -10.96 -29.14
C GLN A 58 -29.98 -11.04 -27.61
N GLU A 59 -29.09 -10.35 -26.90
CA GLU A 59 -29.10 -10.30 -25.44
C GLU A 59 -30.39 -9.64 -24.91
N ARG A 60 -30.86 -8.56 -25.53
CA ARG A 60 -32.06 -7.86 -25.05
C ARG A 60 -33.32 -8.70 -25.25
N GLU A 61 -33.47 -9.32 -26.41
CA GLU A 61 -34.60 -10.20 -26.74
C GLU A 61 -34.63 -11.43 -25.82
N ARG A 62 -33.46 -11.96 -25.42
CA ARG A 62 -33.38 -13.01 -24.39
C ARG A 62 -33.90 -12.56 -23.03
N ALA A 63 -33.55 -11.35 -22.59
CA ALA A 63 -34.05 -10.81 -21.34
C ALA A 63 -35.58 -10.59 -21.40
N GLN A 64 -36.07 -10.01 -22.49
CA GLN A 64 -37.50 -9.78 -22.72
C GLN A 64 -38.31 -11.08 -22.70
N LEU A 65 -37.83 -12.12 -23.39
CA LEU A 65 -38.48 -13.42 -23.39
C LEU A 65 -38.58 -14.01 -21.97
N ALA A 66 -37.52 -13.91 -21.17
CA ALA A 66 -37.53 -14.42 -19.80
C ALA A 66 -38.54 -13.67 -18.92
N LEU A 67 -38.65 -12.34 -19.09
CA LEU A 67 -39.61 -11.49 -18.38
C LEU A 67 -41.05 -11.80 -18.80
N GLU A 68 -41.31 -11.99 -20.08
CA GLU A 68 -42.64 -12.36 -20.59
C GLU A 68 -43.13 -13.70 -20.02
N GLU A 69 -42.26 -14.70 -19.97
CA GLU A 69 -42.57 -16.01 -19.39
C GLU A 69 -42.81 -15.92 -17.87
N ALA A 70 -42.05 -15.08 -17.16
CA ALA A 70 -42.28 -14.83 -15.74
C ALA A 70 -43.62 -14.10 -15.48
N ARG A 71 -43.97 -13.12 -16.32
CA ARG A 71 -45.28 -12.43 -16.30
C ARG A 71 -46.44 -13.38 -16.59
N ALA A 72 -46.22 -14.41 -17.42
CA ALA A 72 -47.18 -15.48 -17.66
C ALA A 72 -47.34 -16.44 -16.45
N GLY A 73 -46.63 -16.20 -15.34
CA GLY A 73 -46.77 -16.95 -14.09
C GLY A 73 -45.87 -18.19 -14.01
N LYS A 74 -44.91 -18.35 -14.92
CA LYS A 74 -43.97 -19.49 -14.92
C LYS A 74 -42.77 -19.24 -14.01
N THR A 75 -42.08 -20.32 -13.64
CA THR A 75 -40.76 -20.26 -13.02
C THR A 75 -39.69 -20.32 -14.11
N VAL A 76 -38.96 -19.24 -14.31
CA VAL A 76 -38.02 -19.05 -15.43
C VAL A 76 -36.59 -18.97 -14.90
N ALA A 77 -35.65 -19.60 -15.58
CA ALA A 77 -34.21 -19.35 -15.37
C ALA A 77 -33.61 -18.70 -16.61
N LEU A 78 -33.08 -17.49 -16.46
CA LEU A 78 -32.28 -16.81 -17.47
C LEU A 78 -30.80 -17.03 -17.16
N LEU A 79 -30.06 -17.68 -18.07
CA LEU A 79 -28.69 -18.13 -17.83
C LEU A 79 -27.65 -17.16 -18.39
N SER A 80 -26.54 -17.03 -17.66
CA SER A 80 -25.32 -16.39 -18.18
C SER A 80 -24.04 -17.07 -17.68
N SER A 81 -22.99 -17.05 -18.50
CA SER A 81 -21.67 -17.52 -18.10
C SER A 81 -21.01 -16.59 -17.09
N GLY A 82 -20.10 -17.14 -16.28
CA GLY A 82 -19.41 -16.37 -15.25
C GLY A 82 -20.37 -16.02 -14.12
N ASP A 83 -20.43 -14.74 -13.79
CA ASP A 83 -21.44 -14.17 -12.89
C ASP A 83 -22.41 -13.30 -13.71
N ILE A 84 -23.71 -13.52 -13.55
CA ILE A 84 -24.75 -12.84 -14.34
C ILE A 84 -24.84 -11.34 -14.06
N GLY A 85 -24.29 -10.87 -12.94
CA GLY A 85 -24.17 -9.46 -12.59
C GLY A 85 -22.93 -8.76 -13.15
N VAL A 86 -21.98 -9.49 -13.77
CA VAL A 86 -20.72 -8.94 -14.27
C VAL A 86 -20.69 -8.96 -15.80
N TYR A 87 -20.97 -7.81 -16.43
CA TYR A 87 -21.00 -7.63 -17.90
C TYR A 87 -21.93 -8.63 -18.61
N ALA A 88 -23.07 -8.94 -17.98
CA ALA A 88 -23.94 -10.05 -18.33
C ALA A 88 -25.44 -9.67 -18.26
N MET A 89 -26.31 -10.68 -18.31
CA MET A 89 -27.74 -10.53 -18.58
C MET A 89 -28.57 -9.87 -17.47
N ALA A 90 -28.08 -9.79 -16.23
CA ALA A 90 -28.86 -9.25 -15.13
C ALA A 90 -29.26 -7.78 -15.38
N THR A 91 -28.33 -6.98 -15.91
CA THR A 91 -28.59 -5.56 -16.20
C THR A 91 -29.74 -5.40 -17.18
N LEU A 92 -29.75 -6.17 -18.27
CA LEU A 92 -30.82 -6.12 -19.27
C LEU A 92 -32.16 -6.59 -18.71
N ALA A 93 -32.14 -7.60 -17.84
CA ALA A 93 -33.36 -8.04 -17.16
C ALA A 93 -33.94 -6.95 -16.26
N TYR A 94 -33.10 -6.24 -15.51
CA TYR A 94 -33.57 -5.12 -14.67
C TYR A 94 -34.00 -3.90 -15.49
N GLU A 95 -33.31 -3.58 -16.59
CA GLU A 95 -33.67 -2.45 -17.46
C GLU A 95 -35.04 -2.63 -18.14
N ASP A 96 -35.38 -3.85 -18.56
CA ASP A 96 -36.65 -4.15 -19.24
C ASP A 96 -37.76 -4.65 -18.27
N MET A 97 -37.46 -4.82 -16.99
CA MET A 97 -38.44 -5.11 -15.94
C MET A 97 -39.28 -3.88 -15.62
N ARG A 98 -40.57 -4.07 -15.37
CA ARG A 98 -41.50 -2.98 -15.04
C ARG A 98 -41.74 -2.93 -13.53
N GLU A 99 -42.00 -1.75 -13.01
CA GLU A 99 -42.32 -1.53 -11.59
C GLU A 99 -43.60 -2.26 -11.14
N ASP A 100 -44.52 -2.55 -12.06
CA ASP A 100 -45.77 -3.28 -11.79
C ASP A 100 -45.66 -4.79 -11.98
N ASP A 101 -44.47 -5.31 -12.30
CA ASP A 101 -44.24 -6.75 -12.38
C ASP A 101 -44.28 -7.39 -10.98
N VAL A 102 -45.16 -8.38 -10.78
CA VAL A 102 -45.43 -9.01 -9.48
C VAL A 102 -44.75 -10.37 -9.27
N PHE A 103 -43.92 -10.81 -10.22
CA PHE A 103 -43.15 -12.05 -10.08
C PHE A 103 -41.94 -11.85 -9.15
N ASP A 104 -41.51 -12.91 -8.47
CA ASP A 104 -40.30 -12.88 -7.63
C ASP A 104 -39.03 -12.89 -8.49
N VAL A 105 -37.99 -12.17 -8.09
CA VAL A 105 -36.70 -12.15 -8.80
C VAL A 105 -35.58 -12.57 -7.86
N GLN A 106 -34.82 -13.57 -8.27
CA GLN A 106 -33.67 -14.04 -7.50
C GLN A 106 -32.41 -14.07 -8.36
N LEU A 107 -31.44 -13.25 -7.98
CA LEU A 107 -30.10 -13.27 -8.55
C LEU A 107 -29.26 -14.37 -7.90
N ILE A 108 -28.66 -15.24 -8.71
CA ILE A 108 -27.80 -16.33 -8.22
C ILE A 108 -26.37 -16.06 -8.64
N PRO A 109 -25.44 -15.86 -7.69
CA PRO A 109 -24.06 -15.52 -8.00
C PRO A 109 -23.32 -16.71 -8.61
N GLY A 110 -22.23 -16.42 -9.30
CA GLY A 110 -21.35 -17.44 -9.89
C GLY A 110 -19.88 -17.04 -9.92
N ILE A 111 -19.04 -17.99 -10.31
CA ILE A 111 -17.61 -17.74 -10.43
C ILE A 111 -17.35 -16.96 -11.72
N THR A 112 -17.07 -15.67 -11.59
CA THR A 112 -16.75 -14.79 -12.72
C THR A 112 -15.39 -15.11 -13.36
N SER A 113 -15.14 -14.60 -14.56
CA SER A 113 -13.87 -14.80 -15.27
C SER A 113 -12.67 -14.28 -14.47
N ALA A 114 -12.81 -13.18 -13.72
CA ALA A 114 -11.72 -12.66 -12.88
C ALA A 114 -11.22 -13.68 -11.86
N ASN A 115 -12.11 -14.25 -11.04
CA ASN A 115 -11.74 -15.28 -10.07
C ASN A 115 -11.24 -16.55 -10.76
N SER A 116 -11.85 -16.93 -11.87
CA SER A 116 -11.44 -18.11 -12.66
C SER A 116 -10.02 -17.98 -13.21
N CYS A 117 -9.66 -16.79 -13.71
CA CYS A 117 -8.31 -16.52 -14.19
C CYS A 117 -7.31 -16.44 -13.04
N ALA A 118 -7.70 -15.78 -11.95
CA ALA A 118 -6.85 -15.65 -10.78
C ALA A 118 -6.46 -17.01 -10.18
N SER A 119 -7.41 -17.94 -10.03
CA SER A 119 -7.14 -19.29 -9.51
C SER A 119 -6.23 -20.13 -10.40
N LEU A 120 -6.22 -19.88 -11.71
CA LEU A 120 -5.31 -20.52 -12.67
C LEU A 120 -3.93 -19.86 -12.72
N LEU A 121 -3.82 -18.59 -12.31
CA LEU A 121 -2.57 -17.81 -12.31
C LEU A 121 -1.86 -17.81 -10.94
N GLY A 122 -2.58 -18.06 -9.85
CA GLY A 122 -2.08 -18.02 -8.48
C GLY A 122 -2.94 -17.14 -7.59
N ALA A 123 -2.41 -15.97 -7.20
CA ALA A 123 -3.15 -15.00 -6.37
C ALA A 123 -2.91 -13.54 -6.80
N PRO A 124 -3.08 -13.19 -8.10
CA PRO A 124 -2.79 -11.85 -8.63
C PRO A 124 -3.79 -10.76 -8.20
N LEU A 125 -4.94 -11.15 -7.63
CA LEU A 125 -6.02 -10.23 -7.23
C LEU A 125 -6.12 -10.11 -5.69
N SER A 126 -5.01 -10.31 -4.98
CA SER A 126 -4.99 -10.30 -3.50
C SER A 126 -5.03 -8.90 -2.88
N HIS A 127 -4.86 -7.87 -3.70
CA HIS A 127 -4.97 -6.45 -3.34
C HIS A 127 -6.09 -5.81 -4.16
N ASP A 128 -6.34 -4.52 -3.91
CA ASP A 128 -7.25 -3.71 -4.71
C ASP A 128 -7.06 -3.96 -6.21
N PHE A 129 -8.15 -4.35 -6.86
CA PHE A 129 -8.18 -4.62 -8.28
C PHE A 129 -9.46 -4.05 -8.90
N ALA A 130 -9.40 -3.83 -10.20
CA ALA A 130 -10.54 -3.44 -11.01
C ALA A 130 -10.85 -4.49 -12.07
N THR A 131 -12.06 -4.43 -12.62
CA THR A 131 -12.39 -5.11 -13.88
C THR A 131 -12.70 -4.05 -14.92
N LEU A 132 -12.31 -4.31 -16.18
CA LEU A 132 -12.61 -3.41 -17.28
C LEU A 132 -13.03 -4.23 -18.50
N SER A 133 -14.19 -3.91 -19.06
CA SER A 133 -14.63 -4.48 -20.34
C SER A 133 -14.04 -3.67 -21.49
N LEU A 134 -13.42 -4.36 -22.46
CA LEU A 134 -12.88 -3.74 -23.67
C LEU A 134 -13.88 -3.77 -24.83
N SER A 135 -15.18 -3.81 -24.51
CA SER A 135 -16.27 -3.77 -25.47
C SER A 135 -16.83 -2.37 -25.60
N ASP A 136 -16.72 -1.81 -26.80
CA ASP A 136 -17.25 -0.49 -27.18
C ASP A 136 -18.71 -0.50 -27.67
N LEU A 137 -19.36 -1.68 -27.70
CA LEU A 137 -20.70 -1.85 -28.27
C LEU A 137 -21.74 -0.88 -27.65
N LEU A 138 -21.64 -0.65 -26.34
CA LEU A 138 -22.53 0.24 -25.58
C LEU A 138 -21.74 1.29 -24.79
N CYS A 139 -20.43 1.39 -24.99
CA CYS A 139 -19.54 2.27 -24.23
C CYS A 139 -18.55 2.97 -25.17
N PRO A 140 -18.55 4.31 -25.25
CA PRO A 140 -17.57 5.02 -26.07
C PRO A 140 -16.12 4.66 -25.70
N TRP A 141 -15.23 4.62 -26.70
CA TRP A 141 -13.82 4.26 -26.46
C TRP A 141 -13.13 5.23 -25.50
N GLU A 142 -13.47 6.51 -25.57
CA GLU A 142 -12.93 7.56 -24.72
C GLU A 142 -13.15 7.25 -23.23
N TRP A 143 -14.30 6.63 -22.90
CA TRP A 143 -14.61 6.23 -21.53
C TRP A 143 -13.77 5.05 -21.07
N ILE A 144 -13.56 4.06 -21.94
CA ILE A 144 -12.74 2.89 -21.61
C ILE A 144 -11.27 3.29 -21.47
N GLU A 145 -10.77 4.16 -22.34
CA GLU A 145 -9.41 4.72 -22.25
C GLU A 145 -9.21 5.54 -20.96
N THR A 146 -10.17 6.40 -20.63
CA THR A 146 -10.14 7.19 -19.39
C THR A 146 -10.12 6.29 -18.16
N ARG A 147 -10.93 5.23 -18.14
CA ARG A 147 -10.96 4.25 -17.04
C ARG A 147 -9.64 3.48 -16.96
N ALA A 148 -9.11 3.00 -18.08
CA ALA A 148 -7.81 2.32 -18.11
C ALA A 148 -6.69 3.21 -17.58
N ARG A 149 -6.65 4.49 -17.98
CA ARG A 149 -5.69 5.48 -17.50
C ARG A 149 -5.77 5.64 -15.98
N HIS A 150 -6.95 5.82 -15.41
CA HIS A 150 -7.12 5.95 -13.96
C HIS A 150 -6.77 4.67 -13.20
N ILE A 151 -7.15 3.50 -13.72
CA ILE A 151 -6.76 2.20 -13.15
C ILE A 151 -5.23 2.07 -13.10
N ALA A 152 -4.55 2.47 -14.18
CA ALA A 152 -3.10 2.42 -14.26
C ALA A 152 -2.43 3.43 -13.31
N GLN A 153 -2.92 4.67 -13.24
CA GLN A 153 -2.42 5.71 -12.34
C GLN A 153 -2.60 5.36 -10.86
N ALA A 154 -3.74 4.74 -10.51
CA ALA A 154 -4.01 4.23 -9.17
C ALA A 154 -3.20 2.96 -8.85
N ASP A 155 -2.44 2.42 -9.82
CA ASP A 155 -1.71 1.16 -9.72
C ASP A 155 -2.56 -0.01 -9.21
N LEU A 156 -3.80 -0.10 -9.68
CA LEU A 156 -4.64 -1.25 -9.39
C LEU A 156 -4.18 -2.44 -10.24
N ALA A 157 -4.33 -3.65 -9.70
CA ALA A 157 -4.39 -4.82 -10.58
C ALA A 157 -5.68 -4.73 -11.42
N VAL A 158 -5.69 -5.28 -12.62
CA VAL A 158 -6.90 -5.23 -13.46
C VAL A 158 -7.12 -6.52 -14.22
N VAL A 159 -8.39 -6.91 -14.33
CA VAL A 159 -8.84 -7.97 -15.22
C VAL A 159 -9.59 -7.38 -16.40
N PHE A 160 -9.09 -7.60 -17.61
CA PHE A 160 -9.75 -7.23 -18.84
C PHE A 160 -10.70 -8.33 -19.33
N TYR A 161 -11.95 -7.91 -19.56
CA TYR A 161 -13.02 -8.70 -20.15
C TYR A 161 -13.23 -8.29 -21.59
N ASN A 162 -13.82 -9.18 -22.40
CA ASN A 162 -14.16 -8.91 -23.80
C ASN A 162 -12.97 -8.36 -24.60
N VAL A 163 -11.79 -8.95 -24.37
CA VAL A 163 -10.49 -8.41 -24.77
C VAL A 163 -10.41 -8.11 -26.26
N GLN A 164 -10.89 -9.04 -27.09
CA GLN A 164 -10.79 -8.92 -28.55
C GLN A 164 -11.99 -9.59 -29.21
N SER A 165 -12.48 -9.02 -30.31
CA SER A 165 -13.53 -9.63 -31.14
C SER A 165 -13.16 -9.52 -32.62
N ARG A 166 -13.88 -10.21 -33.51
CA ARG A 166 -13.61 -10.14 -34.97
C ARG A 166 -13.58 -8.71 -35.50
N GLN A 167 -14.45 -7.83 -34.98
CA GLN A 167 -14.58 -6.44 -35.40
C GLN A 167 -13.62 -5.49 -34.66
N ARG A 168 -13.00 -5.93 -33.54
CA ARG A 168 -12.21 -5.09 -32.64
C ARG A 168 -10.85 -5.69 -32.37
N GLN A 169 -9.95 -5.52 -33.33
CA GLN A 169 -8.61 -6.10 -33.26
C GLN A 169 -7.62 -5.17 -32.52
N GLU A 170 -7.80 -3.85 -32.65
CA GLU A 170 -6.79 -2.87 -32.18
C GLU A 170 -7.05 -2.30 -30.78
N GLY A 171 -8.28 -2.40 -30.26
CA GLY A 171 -8.69 -1.75 -29.01
C GLY A 171 -7.86 -2.17 -27.79
N VAL A 172 -7.58 -3.48 -27.65
CA VAL A 172 -6.73 -4.00 -26.58
C VAL A 172 -5.34 -3.39 -26.60
N TYR A 173 -4.73 -3.23 -27.77
CA TYR A 173 -3.37 -2.71 -27.89
C TYR A 173 -3.28 -1.24 -27.50
N ARG A 174 -4.29 -0.42 -27.85
CA ARG A 174 -4.42 0.96 -27.36
C ARG A 174 -4.47 1.02 -25.83
N ILE A 175 -5.23 0.12 -25.21
CA ILE A 175 -5.32 0.04 -23.76
C ILE A 175 -4.00 -0.42 -23.14
N LEU A 176 -3.31 -1.40 -23.74
CA LEU A 176 -1.99 -1.82 -23.28
C LEU A 176 -0.95 -0.70 -23.36
N ASP A 177 -1.01 0.13 -24.40
CA ASP A 177 -0.15 1.32 -24.54
C ASP A 177 -0.43 2.33 -23.41
N ILE A 178 -1.70 2.59 -23.07
CA ILE A 178 -2.08 3.42 -21.90
C ILE A 178 -1.57 2.82 -20.59
N MET A 179 -1.63 1.49 -20.43
CA MET A 179 -1.09 0.84 -19.23
C MET A 179 0.42 1.05 -19.12
N LEU A 180 1.16 1.00 -20.24
CA LEU A 180 2.60 1.25 -20.29
C LEU A 180 3.00 2.70 -19.99
N GLU A 181 2.10 3.68 -20.15
CA GLU A 181 2.35 5.08 -19.75
C GLU A 181 2.50 5.23 -18.22
N HIS A 182 1.90 4.34 -17.44
CA HIS A 182 1.80 4.48 -15.98
C HIS A 182 2.33 3.28 -15.18
N LYS A 183 2.42 2.09 -15.80
CA LYS A 183 2.98 0.88 -15.20
C LYS A 183 4.32 0.52 -15.85
N LYS A 184 5.20 -0.12 -15.07
CA LYS A 184 6.50 -0.57 -15.55
C LYS A 184 6.35 -1.63 -16.65
N PRO A 185 7.19 -1.62 -17.70
CA PRO A 185 7.20 -2.66 -18.73
C PRO A 185 7.33 -4.09 -18.18
N GLU A 186 8.00 -4.25 -17.04
CA GLU A 186 8.24 -5.54 -16.36
C GLU A 186 7.05 -6.02 -15.52
N THR A 187 5.97 -5.24 -15.42
CA THR A 187 4.77 -5.60 -14.65
C THR A 187 4.23 -6.95 -15.12
N LEU A 188 4.05 -7.88 -14.19
CA LEU A 188 3.59 -9.22 -14.55
C LEU A 188 2.12 -9.22 -14.96
N CYS A 189 1.86 -9.93 -16.05
CA CYS A 189 0.55 -10.11 -16.64
C CYS A 189 0.26 -11.60 -16.85
N GLY A 190 -1.00 -11.98 -16.70
CA GLY A 190 -1.52 -13.31 -17.01
C GLY A 190 -2.44 -13.26 -18.23
N ILE A 191 -2.29 -14.22 -19.13
CA ILE A 191 -3.18 -14.47 -20.25
C ILE A 191 -3.86 -15.80 -19.99
N VAL A 192 -5.19 -15.78 -19.92
CA VAL A 192 -5.97 -17.00 -19.69
C VAL A 192 -7.01 -17.13 -20.78
N ARG A 193 -6.88 -18.19 -21.57
CA ARG A 193 -7.82 -18.57 -22.62
C ARG A 193 -8.63 -19.77 -22.14
N ASN A 194 -9.95 -19.77 -22.38
CA ASN A 194 -10.81 -20.92 -22.08
C ASN A 194 -10.69 -21.42 -20.63
N ALA A 195 -10.69 -20.51 -19.66
CA ALA A 195 -10.60 -20.87 -18.24
C ALA A 195 -11.60 -21.98 -17.88
N TYR A 196 -11.10 -23.10 -17.37
CA TYR A 196 -11.85 -24.31 -16.98
C TYR A 196 -12.64 -25.01 -18.11
N ARG A 197 -12.38 -24.68 -19.37
CA ARG A 197 -12.97 -25.34 -20.55
C ARG A 197 -11.92 -26.15 -21.31
N GLU A 198 -12.37 -26.86 -22.35
CA GLU A 198 -11.47 -27.48 -23.33
C GLU A 198 -10.57 -26.41 -23.99
N ASP A 199 -9.34 -26.80 -24.34
CA ASP A 199 -8.28 -25.91 -24.84
C ASP A 199 -7.90 -24.76 -23.89
N GLN A 200 -7.98 -24.98 -22.58
CA GLN A 200 -7.48 -24.02 -21.58
C GLN A 200 -5.98 -23.77 -21.78
N ALA A 201 -5.61 -22.50 -21.91
CA ALA A 201 -4.21 -22.07 -21.96
C ALA A 201 -3.96 -20.94 -20.96
N VAL A 202 -2.84 -21.02 -20.24
CA VAL A 202 -2.43 -20.07 -19.21
C VAL A 202 -0.98 -19.66 -19.46
N GLU A 203 -0.73 -18.37 -19.57
CA GLU A 203 0.60 -17.81 -19.77
C GLU A 203 0.86 -16.65 -18.80
N ILE A 204 2.07 -16.56 -18.26
CA ILE A 204 2.52 -15.41 -17.45
C ILE A 204 3.68 -14.74 -18.17
N VAL A 205 3.48 -13.48 -18.53
CA VAL A 205 4.39 -12.62 -19.30
C VAL A 205 4.56 -11.26 -18.64
N THR A 206 5.50 -10.45 -19.11
CA THR A 206 5.59 -9.03 -18.75
C THR A 206 4.60 -8.18 -19.56
N LEU A 207 4.34 -6.95 -19.13
CA LEU A 207 3.45 -6.02 -19.85
C LEU A 207 4.01 -5.66 -21.24
N ALA A 208 5.34 -5.53 -21.36
CA ALA A 208 6.01 -5.34 -22.65
C ALA A 208 5.80 -6.53 -23.60
N GLU A 209 5.93 -7.76 -23.10
CA GLU A 209 5.70 -8.97 -23.89
C GLU A 209 4.22 -9.13 -24.24
N LEU A 210 3.32 -8.84 -23.31
CA LEU A 210 1.86 -8.90 -23.50
C LEU A 210 1.43 -8.09 -24.72
N ARG A 211 2.03 -6.91 -24.94
CA ARG A 211 1.76 -6.03 -26.08
C ARG A 211 2.03 -6.67 -27.45
N THR A 212 2.82 -7.73 -27.50
CA THR A 212 3.17 -8.49 -28.71
C THR A 212 2.32 -9.74 -28.92
N ARG A 213 1.48 -10.12 -27.95
CA ARG A 213 0.63 -11.31 -28.00
C ARG A 213 -0.65 -11.06 -28.77
N ARG A 214 -1.25 -12.15 -29.28
CA ARG A 214 -2.56 -12.12 -29.93
C ARG A 214 -3.62 -12.68 -28.99
N PHE A 215 -4.81 -12.11 -29.05
CA PHE A 215 -5.94 -12.53 -28.23
C PHE A 215 -7.16 -12.82 -29.10
N ASP A 216 -8.19 -13.41 -28.49
CA ASP A 216 -9.50 -13.55 -29.10
C ASP A 216 -10.60 -13.38 -28.04
N MET A 217 -11.84 -13.69 -28.42
CA MET A 217 -13.00 -13.49 -27.55
C MET A 217 -13.06 -14.43 -26.34
N LEU A 218 -12.24 -15.47 -26.29
CA LEU A 218 -12.19 -16.46 -25.21
C LEU A 218 -11.05 -16.18 -24.22
N THR A 219 -10.34 -15.08 -24.43
CA THR A 219 -9.21 -14.66 -23.61
C THR A 219 -9.62 -13.59 -22.61
N SER A 220 -9.17 -13.77 -21.36
CA SER A 220 -9.11 -12.73 -20.33
C SER A 220 -7.66 -12.41 -20.01
N ILE A 221 -7.38 -11.14 -19.72
CA ILE A 221 -6.04 -10.68 -19.35
C ILE A 221 -6.08 -10.19 -17.91
N VAL A 222 -5.09 -10.57 -17.11
CA VAL A 222 -4.86 -10.03 -15.76
C VAL A 222 -3.56 -9.23 -15.79
N ILE A 223 -3.57 -7.95 -15.43
CA ILE A 223 -2.38 -7.13 -15.30
C ILE A 223 -2.18 -6.84 -13.81
N GLY A 224 -1.01 -7.18 -13.27
CA GLY A 224 -0.68 -6.92 -11.87
C GLY A 224 -0.49 -5.44 -11.54
N ASN A 225 -0.29 -5.17 -10.25
CA ASN A 225 0.22 -3.89 -9.75
C ASN A 225 1.75 -3.93 -9.60
N ARG A 226 2.35 -2.81 -9.14
CA ARG A 226 3.81 -2.70 -8.96
C ARG A 226 4.42 -3.74 -8.00
N PHE A 227 3.61 -4.37 -7.16
CA PHE A 227 4.03 -5.37 -6.18
C PHE A 227 3.90 -6.80 -6.66
N THR A 228 3.28 -7.02 -7.81
CA THR A 228 2.99 -8.37 -8.30
C THR A 228 4.29 -9.09 -8.68
N ARG A 229 4.50 -10.28 -8.13
CA ARG A 229 5.73 -11.07 -8.26
C ARG A 229 5.44 -12.47 -8.77
N ARG A 230 6.46 -13.07 -9.39
CA ARG A 230 6.43 -14.47 -9.84
C ARG A 230 7.02 -15.36 -8.75
N LYS A 231 6.36 -16.48 -8.47
CA LYS A 231 6.88 -17.57 -7.62
C LYS A 231 6.68 -18.89 -8.35
N ARG A 232 7.79 -19.46 -8.84
CA ARG A 232 7.76 -20.63 -9.74
C ARG A 232 6.91 -20.31 -10.99
N ASN A 233 5.85 -21.09 -11.22
CA ASN A 233 4.92 -20.92 -12.34
C ASN A 233 3.68 -20.08 -11.98
N TRP A 234 3.65 -19.47 -10.79
CA TRP A 234 2.53 -18.68 -10.30
C TRP A 234 2.89 -17.20 -10.25
N MET A 235 1.87 -16.35 -10.38
CA MET A 235 1.96 -14.93 -10.04
C MET A 235 1.09 -14.63 -8.81
N PHE A 236 1.56 -13.72 -7.97
CA PHE A 236 0.83 -13.29 -6.79
C PHE A 236 1.16 -11.84 -6.44
N THR A 237 0.22 -11.18 -5.79
CA THR A 237 0.44 -9.85 -5.21
C THR A 237 0.59 -10.02 -3.70
N PRO A 238 1.75 -9.67 -3.11
CA PRO A 238 1.95 -9.73 -1.66
C PRO A 238 0.91 -8.89 -0.91
N ARG A 239 0.56 -9.31 0.31
CA ARG A 239 -0.36 -8.58 1.21
C ARG A 239 0.26 -7.38 1.93
N GLY A 240 1.57 -7.14 1.77
CA GLY A 240 2.26 -5.99 2.35
C GLY A 240 2.77 -6.16 3.78
N TYR A 241 2.70 -7.35 4.39
CA TYR A 241 3.23 -7.57 5.74
C TYR A 241 4.74 -7.23 5.89
N PHE A 242 5.48 -7.24 4.76
CA PHE A 242 6.91 -6.95 4.69
C PHE A 242 7.23 -5.47 4.33
N ASN A 243 6.24 -4.57 4.38
CA ASN A 243 6.19 -3.21 3.81
C ASN A 243 6.14 -3.16 2.28
N TRP A 244 5.57 -2.06 1.77
CA TRP A 244 5.34 -1.75 0.35
C TRP A 244 6.52 -1.04 -0.32
N ASP A 245 7.64 -0.87 0.37
CA ASP A 245 8.78 -0.19 -0.23
C ASP A 245 9.35 -1.08 -1.35
N ASN A 246 9.80 -0.42 -2.43
CA ASN A 246 10.69 -1.01 -3.43
C ASN A 246 12.06 -1.36 -2.83
N THR A 247 12.21 -1.39 -1.49
CA THR A 247 13.34 -1.95 -0.77
C THR A 247 13.44 -3.39 -1.20
N SER A 248 14.25 -3.51 -2.22
CA SER A 248 14.85 -4.70 -2.73
C SER A 248 14.81 -5.84 -1.72
N ASP A 249 14.14 -6.92 -2.09
CA ASP A 249 14.46 -8.28 -1.64
C ASP A 249 15.95 -8.65 -1.92
N THR A 250 16.83 -7.70 -2.28
CA THR A 250 18.23 -7.96 -2.68
C THR A 250 19.09 -8.38 -1.51
N VAL A 251 18.89 -7.82 -0.31
CA VAL A 251 19.67 -8.22 0.85
C VAL A 251 19.06 -9.50 1.41
N LYS A 252 19.61 -10.63 1.01
CA LYS A 252 19.20 -11.93 1.56
C LYS A 252 19.84 -12.12 2.94
N ALA A 253 19.14 -12.76 3.86
CA ALA A 253 19.63 -12.94 5.22
C ALA A 253 20.96 -13.71 5.29
N ASP A 254 21.19 -14.63 4.34
CA ASP A 254 22.43 -15.41 4.19
C ASP A 254 23.64 -14.60 3.71
N THR A 255 23.43 -13.36 3.23
CA THR A 255 24.51 -12.43 2.86
C THR A 255 24.97 -11.53 4.00
N LEU A 256 24.25 -11.55 5.12
CA LEU A 256 24.56 -10.75 6.30
C LEU A 256 25.45 -11.55 7.27
N PRO A 257 26.36 -10.90 8.01
CA PRO A 257 27.22 -11.58 8.97
C PRO A 257 26.38 -12.26 10.05
N ALA A 258 26.61 -13.56 10.23
CA ALA A 258 25.92 -14.35 11.25
C ALA A 258 26.31 -13.90 12.66
N GLY A 259 25.38 -13.93 13.61
CA GLY A 259 25.68 -13.56 15.00
C GLY A 259 25.90 -12.06 15.23
N ALA A 260 25.56 -11.21 14.25
CA ALA A 260 25.84 -9.79 14.32
C ALA A 260 24.89 -9.02 15.25
N ALA A 261 25.42 -7.98 15.90
CA ALA A 261 24.62 -6.98 16.56
C ALA A 261 23.98 -6.06 15.51
N TRP A 262 22.66 -5.92 15.55
CA TRP A 262 21.93 -5.07 14.61
C TRP A 262 21.73 -3.67 15.19
N VAL A 263 22.47 -2.71 14.66
CA VAL A 263 22.37 -1.31 15.06
C VAL A 263 21.36 -0.60 14.17
N PHE A 264 20.19 -0.29 14.72
CA PHE A 264 19.18 0.53 14.05
C PHE A 264 19.60 1.99 14.16
N SER A 265 20.27 2.48 13.11
CA SER A 265 20.90 3.79 13.04
C SER A 265 20.10 4.78 12.20
N GLY A 266 20.32 6.05 12.48
CA GLY A 266 19.79 7.20 11.74
C GLY A 266 20.38 8.51 12.26
N THR A 267 21.48 8.42 12.99
CA THR A 267 22.12 9.49 13.76
C THR A 267 23.63 9.32 13.64
N SER A 268 24.37 10.41 13.86
CA SER A 268 25.84 10.35 14.00
C SER A 268 26.26 9.35 15.07
N ASP A 269 25.51 9.31 16.17
CA ASP A 269 25.81 8.50 17.34
C ASP A 269 25.63 7.01 17.06
N GLY A 270 24.59 6.62 16.29
CA GLY A 270 24.40 5.24 15.86
C GLY A 270 25.51 4.75 14.93
N ASN A 271 26.04 5.62 14.05
CA ASN A 271 27.18 5.28 13.20
C ASN A 271 28.48 5.17 14.01
N ALA A 272 28.70 6.07 14.97
CA ALA A 272 29.86 6.02 15.86
C ALA A 272 29.84 4.77 16.77
N LEU A 273 28.68 4.41 17.31
CA LEU A 273 28.49 3.18 18.08
C LEU A 273 28.75 1.94 17.22
N SER A 274 28.25 1.92 15.98
CA SER A 274 28.51 0.82 15.04
C SER A 274 30.01 0.65 14.75
N ARG A 275 30.74 1.77 14.62
CA ARG A 275 32.20 1.76 14.49
C ARG A 275 32.88 1.20 15.73
N ALA A 276 32.47 1.62 16.93
CA ALA A 276 33.02 1.10 18.18
C ALA A 276 32.82 -0.43 18.31
N ILE A 277 31.66 -0.94 17.88
CA ILE A 277 31.38 -2.39 17.85
C ILE A 277 32.28 -3.11 16.84
N ALA A 278 32.45 -2.54 15.64
CA ALA A 278 33.33 -3.10 14.61
C ALA A 278 34.81 -3.10 15.04
N ASP A 279 35.29 -1.99 15.61
CA ASP A 279 36.67 -1.82 16.09
C ASP A 279 36.98 -2.77 17.27
N ALA A 280 35.97 -3.14 18.04
CA ALA A 280 36.05 -4.19 19.07
C ALA A 280 36.04 -5.62 18.49
N GLY A 281 36.07 -5.78 17.16
CA GLY A 281 36.11 -7.07 16.47
C GLY A 281 34.78 -7.84 16.48
N ARG A 282 33.66 -7.17 16.78
CA ARG A 282 32.34 -7.81 16.85
C ARG A 282 31.57 -7.66 15.55
N PRO A 283 30.89 -8.71 15.04
CA PRO A 283 30.07 -8.59 13.84
C PRO A 283 28.92 -7.61 14.07
N VAL A 284 28.70 -6.72 13.11
CA VAL A 284 27.68 -5.66 13.19
C VAL A 284 26.97 -5.49 11.85
N VAL A 285 25.67 -5.21 11.90
CA VAL A 285 24.85 -4.80 10.76
C VAL A 285 24.22 -3.45 11.08
N ILE A 286 24.35 -2.49 10.16
CA ILE A 286 23.73 -1.16 10.32
C ILE A 286 22.44 -1.12 9.52
N SER A 287 21.31 -0.91 10.20
CA SER A 287 20.02 -0.69 9.55
C SER A 287 19.67 0.79 9.55
N SER A 288 19.36 1.36 8.39
CA SER A 288 19.00 2.77 8.24
C SER A 288 17.67 2.95 7.52
N ALA A 289 16.92 4.01 7.86
CA ALA A 289 15.58 4.22 7.32
C ALA A 289 15.54 4.78 5.88
N SER A 290 16.68 5.16 5.29
CA SER A 290 16.78 5.76 3.96
C SER A 290 18.12 5.48 3.29
N ASP A 291 18.14 5.53 1.95
CA ASP A 291 19.35 5.30 1.16
C ASP A 291 20.46 6.30 1.48
N TYR A 292 20.12 7.58 1.69
CA TYR A 292 21.09 8.58 2.15
C TYR A 292 21.68 8.24 3.52
N GLY A 293 20.86 7.77 4.46
CA GLY A 293 21.35 7.30 5.77
C GLY A 293 22.29 6.11 5.62
N ASN A 294 22.01 5.23 4.67
CA ASN A 294 22.82 4.06 4.33
C ASN A 294 24.18 4.46 3.75
N GLU A 295 24.21 5.41 2.81
CA GLU A 295 25.45 5.96 2.24
C GLU A 295 26.33 6.58 3.33
N GLN A 296 25.75 7.38 4.23
CA GLN A 296 26.46 7.97 5.36
C GLN A 296 27.00 6.89 6.31
N ALA A 297 26.26 5.81 6.56
CA ALA A 297 26.72 4.70 7.38
C ALA A 297 27.89 3.94 6.72
N GLN A 298 27.84 3.70 5.41
CA GLN A 298 28.92 3.05 4.66
C GLN A 298 30.21 3.88 4.65
N GLN A 299 30.10 5.21 4.52
CA GLN A 299 31.24 6.11 4.63
C GLN A 299 31.78 6.15 6.07
N ALA A 300 30.88 6.18 7.05
CA ALA A 300 31.23 6.28 8.46
C ALA A 300 31.78 4.96 9.02
N VAL A 301 31.48 3.79 8.46
CA VAL A 301 32.01 2.49 8.89
C VAL A 301 32.29 1.59 7.68
N PRO A 302 33.38 1.83 6.93
CA PRO A 302 33.69 1.07 5.72
C PRO A 302 33.85 -0.42 6.01
N GLY A 303 33.27 -1.28 5.17
CA GLY A 303 33.36 -2.74 5.27
C GLY A 303 32.29 -3.41 6.15
N VAL A 304 31.44 -2.64 6.83
CA VAL A 304 30.31 -3.17 7.60
C VAL A 304 29.09 -3.39 6.70
N ALA A 305 28.37 -4.48 6.93
CA ALA A 305 27.13 -4.78 6.23
C ALA A 305 26.03 -3.76 6.59
N THR A 306 25.32 -3.28 5.58
CA THR A 306 24.29 -2.24 5.76
C THR A 306 22.97 -2.65 5.11
N VAL A 307 21.86 -2.26 5.74
CA VAL A 307 20.50 -2.53 5.30
C VAL A 307 19.73 -1.22 5.22
N SER A 308 19.23 -0.87 4.04
CA SER A 308 18.54 0.40 3.77
C SER A 308 17.02 0.25 3.66
N GLY A 309 16.33 1.29 4.11
CA GLY A 309 14.92 1.59 3.80
C GLY A 309 13.94 1.28 4.92
N ARG A 310 12.65 1.61 4.72
CA ARG A 310 11.62 1.41 5.75
C ARG A 310 11.10 -0.01 5.67
N LEU A 311 11.89 -0.95 6.19
CA LEU A 311 11.51 -2.36 6.24
C LEU A 311 10.30 -2.58 7.16
N GLY A 312 9.39 -3.47 6.75
CA GLY A 312 8.28 -3.92 7.58
C GLY A 312 8.75 -4.77 8.75
N VAL A 313 7.87 -4.93 9.74
CA VAL A 313 8.09 -5.75 10.93
C VAL A 313 8.47 -7.19 10.53
N GLU A 314 7.72 -7.79 9.60
CA GLU A 314 8.01 -9.16 9.13
C GLU A 314 9.37 -9.28 8.43
N ARG A 315 9.75 -8.27 7.64
CA ARG A 315 11.02 -8.30 6.91
C ARG A 315 12.20 -8.16 7.86
N ARG A 316 12.07 -7.27 8.86
CA ARG A 316 13.03 -7.17 9.96
C ARG A 316 13.15 -8.50 10.69
N ARG A 317 12.02 -9.17 10.99
CA ARG A 317 12.03 -10.49 11.62
C ARG A 317 12.78 -11.53 10.80
N GLU A 318 12.50 -11.60 9.50
CA GLU A 318 13.17 -12.54 8.59
C GLU A 318 14.69 -12.32 8.55
N LEU A 319 15.12 -11.06 8.43
CA LEU A 319 16.55 -10.72 8.37
C LEU A 319 17.26 -10.99 9.71
N LEU A 320 16.66 -10.60 10.84
CA LEU A 320 17.22 -10.84 12.17
C LEU A 320 17.33 -12.34 12.47
N SER A 321 16.27 -13.11 12.17
CA SER A 321 16.26 -14.56 12.39
C SER A 321 17.22 -15.28 11.45
N GLY A 322 17.20 -14.92 10.16
CA GLY A 322 18.02 -15.58 9.14
C GLY A 322 19.52 -15.26 9.26
N SER A 323 19.87 -14.08 9.77
CA SER A 323 21.27 -13.73 10.11
C SER A 323 21.67 -14.15 11.53
N GLN A 324 20.78 -14.81 12.28
CA GLN A 324 21.03 -15.21 13.67
C GLN A 324 21.56 -14.03 14.50
N ALA A 325 20.86 -12.90 14.46
CA ALA A 325 21.27 -11.68 15.16
C ALA A 325 21.59 -11.97 16.64
N SER A 326 22.65 -11.35 17.18
CA SER A 326 23.01 -11.53 18.59
C SER A 326 22.34 -10.54 19.52
N ALA A 327 21.96 -9.36 19.02
CA ALA A 327 21.25 -8.33 19.76
C ALA A 327 20.62 -7.29 18.82
N ILE A 328 19.60 -6.59 19.32
CA ILE A 328 19.06 -5.37 18.74
C ILE A 328 19.62 -4.18 19.53
N VAL A 329 20.38 -3.33 18.84
CA VAL A 329 20.90 -2.07 19.38
C VAL A 329 20.08 -0.92 18.79
N ASP A 330 19.22 -0.34 19.60
CA ASP A 330 18.40 0.81 19.21
C ASP A 330 19.20 2.10 19.42
N ALA A 331 19.78 2.61 18.33
CA ALA A 331 20.42 3.93 18.27
C ALA A 331 19.60 4.92 17.43
N THR A 332 18.29 4.67 17.33
CA THR A 332 17.37 5.52 16.57
C THR A 332 17.19 6.86 17.28
N HIS A 333 16.74 7.88 16.55
CA HIS A 333 16.50 9.20 17.14
C HIS A 333 15.50 9.11 18.32
N PRO A 334 15.66 9.81 19.46
CA PRO A 334 14.78 9.67 20.64
C PRO A 334 13.28 9.91 20.40
N TYR A 335 12.92 10.55 19.29
CA TYR A 335 11.53 10.80 18.88
C TYR A 335 11.00 9.74 17.90
N ALA A 336 11.75 8.68 17.63
CA ALA A 336 11.35 7.57 16.77
C ALA A 336 10.61 6.48 17.57
N SER A 337 9.66 6.89 18.43
CA SER A 337 9.01 6.01 19.41
C SER A 337 8.34 4.78 18.79
N GLU A 338 7.71 4.94 17.64
CA GLU A 338 7.08 3.82 16.92
C GLU A 338 8.11 2.77 16.49
N MET A 339 9.28 3.21 16.00
CA MET A 339 10.36 2.28 15.63
C MET A 339 10.87 1.57 16.89
N SER A 340 11.15 2.30 17.96
CA SER A 340 11.60 1.70 19.22
C SER A 340 10.63 0.67 19.77
N GLN A 341 9.32 0.96 19.76
CA GLN A 341 8.28 0.00 20.19
C GLN A 341 8.27 -1.25 19.33
N GLN A 342 8.36 -1.11 18.00
CA GLN A 342 8.45 -2.26 17.10
C GLN A 342 9.71 -3.08 17.34
N LEU A 343 10.85 -2.44 17.63
CA LEU A 343 12.10 -3.13 17.93
C LEU A 343 12.06 -3.86 19.27
N MET A 344 11.44 -3.29 20.30
CA MET A 344 11.23 -3.97 21.58
C MET A 344 10.34 -5.20 21.42
N ALA A 345 9.22 -5.09 20.71
CA ALA A 345 8.35 -6.22 20.43
C ALA A 345 9.06 -7.33 19.63
N LEU A 346 9.90 -6.95 18.64
CA LEU A 346 10.71 -7.90 17.88
C LEU A 346 11.77 -8.58 18.74
N ALA A 347 12.40 -7.84 19.65
CA ALA A 347 13.41 -8.37 20.55
C ALA A 347 12.79 -9.43 21.49
N GLU A 348 11.61 -9.13 22.05
CA GLU A 348 10.86 -10.06 22.89
C GLU A 348 10.45 -11.32 22.09
N GLU A 349 9.87 -11.13 20.90
CA GLU A 349 9.43 -12.23 20.04
C GLU A 349 10.58 -13.17 19.63
N LEU A 350 11.74 -12.59 19.30
CA LEU A 350 12.92 -13.34 18.86
C LEU A 350 13.85 -13.75 20.00
N ALA A 351 13.49 -13.46 21.24
CA ALA A 351 14.33 -13.66 22.42
C ALA A 351 15.74 -13.05 22.28
N LEU A 352 15.84 -11.86 21.67
CA LEU A 352 17.08 -11.12 21.49
C LEU A 352 17.26 -10.08 22.60
N PRO A 353 18.50 -9.85 23.07
CA PRO A 353 18.81 -8.67 23.89
C PRO A 353 18.46 -7.38 23.16
N TYR A 354 17.72 -6.50 23.83
CA TYR A 354 17.42 -5.15 23.37
C TYR A 354 18.23 -4.13 24.17
N LEU A 355 19.09 -3.39 23.49
CA LEU A 355 19.97 -2.38 24.10
C LEU A 355 19.64 -1.01 23.49
N ARG A 356 19.07 -0.10 24.29
CA ARG A 356 18.84 1.29 23.89
C ARG A 356 20.10 2.11 24.15
N TYR A 357 20.67 2.70 23.11
CA TYR A 357 21.64 3.77 23.31
C TYR A 357 20.93 5.12 23.24
N GLU A 358 21.02 5.87 24.33
CA GLU A 358 20.52 7.23 24.37
C GLU A 358 21.48 8.14 25.12
N ARG A 359 22.03 9.12 24.39
CA ARG A 359 22.86 10.14 25.00
C ARG A 359 22.08 10.93 26.07
N PRO A 360 22.75 11.40 27.14
CA PRO A 360 22.12 12.26 28.14
C PRO A 360 21.42 13.48 27.52
N ALA A 361 20.39 13.98 28.18
CA ALA A 361 19.76 15.24 27.79
C ALA A 361 20.77 16.39 27.96
N SER A 362 20.93 17.22 26.93
CA SER A 362 21.75 18.43 27.02
C SER A 362 21.03 19.41 27.95
N ALA A 363 21.67 19.79 29.06
CA ALA A 363 21.17 20.89 29.88
C ALA A 363 21.35 22.20 29.09
N SER A 364 20.26 22.93 28.82
CA SER A 364 20.40 24.23 28.17
C SER A 364 21.00 25.23 29.15
N ALA A 365 22.01 25.97 28.71
CA ALA A 365 22.50 27.14 29.43
C ALA A 365 21.53 28.34 29.37
N HIS A 366 20.45 28.23 28.59
CA HIS A 366 19.50 29.31 28.32
C HIS A 366 18.07 28.96 28.79
N PRO A 367 17.20 29.97 29.03
CA PRO A 367 15.85 29.73 29.50
C PRO A 367 15.01 28.99 28.44
N VAL A 368 14.40 27.87 28.83
CA VAL A 368 13.49 27.09 27.98
C VAL A 368 12.20 26.74 28.73
N ILE A 369 11.09 26.70 28.01
CA ILE A 369 9.78 26.24 28.51
C ILE A 369 9.62 24.79 28.07
N ARG A 370 9.66 23.84 29.00
CA ARG A 370 9.53 22.41 28.68
C ARG A 370 8.06 21.97 28.68
N CYS A 371 7.72 21.04 27.81
CA CYS A 371 6.39 20.45 27.69
C CYS A 371 6.49 18.98 27.27
N ALA A 372 5.47 18.20 27.58
CA ALA A 372 5.49 16.75 27.38
C ALA A 372 5.31 16.35 25.90
N ASP A 373 4.49 17.09 25.16
CA ASP A 373 4.09 16.72 23.80
C ASP A 373 3.76 17.92 22.90
N SER A 374 3.49 17.64 21.62
CA SER A 374 3.15 18.62 20.61
C SER A 374 1.85 19.38 20.91
N ASP A 375 0.89 18.75 21.61
CA ASP A 375 -0.41 19.33 21.90
C ASP A 375 -0.31 20.36 23.05
N GLU A 376 0.46 20.04 24.09
CA GLU A 376 0.84 21.00 25.12
C GLU A 376 1.70 22.14 24.56
N ALA A 377 2.67 21.83 23.69
CA ALA A 377 3.49 22.84 23.03
C ALA A 377 2.65 23.84 22.23
N ALA A 378 1.63 23.36 21.50
CA ALA A 378 0.70 24.20 20.77
C ALA A 378 -0.06 25.15 21.71
N ARG A 379 -0.65 24.63 22.80
CA ARG A 379 -1.36 25.46 23.80
C ARG A 379 -0.46 26.53 24.41
N LEU A 380 0.78 26.17 24.76
CA LEU A 380 1.74 27.11 25.31
C LEU A 380 2.11 28.19 24.31
N ALA A 381 2.34 27.82 23.04
CA ALA A 381 2.69 28.78 21.99
C ALA A 381 1.55 29.77 21.72
N MET A 382 0.30 29.29 21.69
CA MET A 382 -0.88 30.13 21.52
C MET A 382 -1.05 31.18 22.63
N ALA A 383 -0.56 30.89 23.85
CA ALA A 383 -0.56 31.83 24.97
C ALA A 383 0.64 32.79 24.98
N LYS A 384 1.70 32.50 24.21
CA LYS A 384 2.98 33.22 24.27
C LYS A 384 3.26 34.09 23.04
N GLY A 385 2.73 33.74 21.86
CA GLY A 385 3.03 34.44 20.62
C GLY A 385 1.94 34.30 19.55
N ARG A 386 1.97 35.21 18.58
CA ARG A 386 1.08 35.18 17.41
C ARG A 386 1.82 34.68 16.15
N ARG A 387 3.14 34.77 16.10
CA ARG A 387 4.01 34.37 14.97
C ARG A 387 4.93 33.24 15.44
N VAL A 388 4.42 32.02 15.34
CA VAL A 388 5.04 30.83 15.94
C VAL A 388 5.89 30.11 14.91
N PHE A 389 7.17 29.90 15.23
CA PHE A 389 8.11 29.15 14.40
C PHE A 389 8.26 27.70 14.87
N LEU A 390 7.91 26.75 14.00
CA LEU A 390 8.00 25.32 14.21
C LEU A 390 9.32 24.78 13.65
N ALA A 391 10.24 24.48 14.56
CA ALA A 391 11.47 23.72 14.31
C ALA A 391 11.31 22.26 14.74
N THR A 392 10.15 21.66 14.46
CA THR A 392 9.74 20.30 14.88
C THR A 392 9.66 19.29 13.72
N GLY A 393 9.81 19.74 12.48
CA GLY A 393 9.71 18.93 11.26
C GLY A 393 8.28 18.80 10.71
N SER A 394 8.08 17.93 9.71
CA SER A 394 6.82 17.84 8.95
C SER A 394 5.75 16.93 9.57
N LYS A 395 6.15 15.96 10.41
CA LYS A 395 5.27 14.85 10.84
C LYS A 395 4.08 15.32 11.69
N GLU A 396 4.35 16.21 12.63
CA GLU A 396 3.36 16.63 13.64
C GLU A 396 2.73 18.00 13.35
N LEU A 397 2.97 18.58 12.16
CA LEU A 397 2.40 19.88 11.78
C LEU A 397 0.87 19.93 11.93
N HIS A 398 0.20 18.82 11.63
CA HIS A 398 -1.25 18.70 11.75
C HIS A 398 -1.76 18.95 13.18
N ARG A 399 -1.00 18.56 14.21
CA ARG A 399 -1.39 18.76 15.62
C ARG A 399 -1.42 20.22 16.01
N PHE A 400 -0.35 20.96 15.67
CA PHE A 400 -0.26 22.40 15.93
C PHE A 400 -1.40 23.17 15.25
N LEU A 401 -1.71 22.82 14.00
CA LEU A 401 -2.77 23.48 13.24
C LEU A 401 -4.17 23.09 13.68
N ALA A 402 -4.37 21.87 14.19
CA ALA A 402 -5.64 21.43 14.76
C ALA A 402 -5.93 22.13 16.10
N ALA A 403 -4.90 22.35 16.93
CA ALA A 403 -5.01 23.06 18.20
C ALA A 403 -5.43 24.53 18.01
N ASP A 404 -5.02 25.16 16.91
CA ASP A 404 -5.42 26.52 16.53
C ASP A 404 -6.58 26.52 15.51
N ALA A 405 -7.71 25.92 15.91
CA ALA A 405 -8.91 25.82 15.08
C ALA A 405 -9.45 27.20 14.63
N GLU A 406 -9.27 28.22 15.47
CA GLU A 406 -9.69 29.60 15.18
C GLU A 406 -8.66 30.37 14.32
N ARG A 407 -7.54 29.74 13.94
CA ARG A 407 -6.47 30.30 13.10
C ARG A 407 -5.96 31.65 13.61
N LYS A 408 -5.83 31.80 14.92
CA LYS A 408 -5.37 33.01 15.61
C LYS A 408 -3.85 33.20 15.51
N GLN A 409 -3.11 32.13 15.23
CA GLN A 409 -1.65 32.15 15.09
C GLN A 409 -1.22 32.09 13.62
N GLN A 410 -0.05 32.66 13.35
CA GLN A 410 0.67 32.56 12.09
C GLN A 410 1.80 31.56 12.26
N TRP A 411 1.62 30.38 11.67
CA TRP A 411 2.57 29.28 11.76
C TRP A 411 3.63 29.38 10.67
N PHE A 412 4.88 29.45 11.09
CA PHE A 412 6.08 29.40 10.26
C PHE A 412 6.77 28.06 10.48
N VAL A 413 7.24 27.42 9.42
CA VAL A 413 7.80 26.07 9.52
C VAL A 413 9.15 25.98 8.85
N ARG A 414 10.07 25.23 9.47
CA ARG A 414 11.32 24.82 8.84
C ARG A 414 11.35 23.32 8.63
N LEU A 415 11.56 22.91 7.38
CA LEU A 415 11.50 21.53 6.91
C LEU A 415 12.76 21.19 6.11
N ALA A 416 13.14 19.91 6.10
CA ALA A 416 14.14 19.43 5.15
C ALA A 416 13.64 19.64 3.70
N PRO A 417 14.54 19.87 2.72
CA PRO A 417 14.20 20.12 1.33
C PRO A 417 13.73 18.85 0.60
N ASP A 418 12.64 18.26 1.08
CA ASP A 418 12.03 17.02 0.56
C ASP A 418 10.63 17.34 0.00
N PRO A 419 10.31 16.94 -1.25
CA PRO A 419 9.03 17.25 -1.88
C PRO A 419 7.79 16.83 -1.07
N GLN A 420 7.84 15.68 -0.38
CA GLN A 420 6.71 15.20 0.41
C GLN A 420 6.52 16.03 1.68
N HIS A 421 7.62 16.48 2.29
CA HIS A 421 7.55 17.39 3.45
C HIS A 421 6.95 18.74 3.07
N LEU A 422 7.38 19.32 1.95
CA LEU A 422 6.82 20.56 1.44
C LEU A 422 5.33 20.39 1.11
N GLN A 423 4.96 19.33 0.37
CA GLN A 423 3.58 19.06 -0.01
C GLN A 423 2.68 18.96 1.23
N ARG A 424 3.11 18.20 2.25
CA ARG A 424 2.35 18.07 3.51
C ARG A 424 2.08 19.41 4.19
N ALA A 425 3.05 20.33 4.21
CA ALA A 425 2.84 21.64 4.81
C ALA A 425 1.84 22.50 4.01
N LEU A 426 1.89 22.42 2.68
CA LEU A 426 0.97 23.12 1.80
C LEU A 426 -0.46 22.56 1.91
N ASP A 427 -0.62 21.24 1.97
CA ASP A 427 -1.92 20.58 2.13
C ASP A 427 -2.61 20.96 3.45
N LEU A 428 -1.82 21.21 4.50
CA LEU A 428 -2.31 21.69 5.79
C LEU A 428 -2.64 23.20 5.80
N GLY A 429 -2.45 23.89 4.68
CA GLY A 429 -2.77 25.29 4.49
C GLY A 429 -1.71 26.27 4.98
N ILE A 430 -0.46 25.83 5.18
CA ILE A 430 0.64 26.74 5.53
C ILE A 430 1.03 27.55 4.27
N PRO A 431 1.00 28.89 4.31
CA PRO A 431 1.36 29.70 3.15
C PRO A 431 2.83 29.49 2.74
N ARG A 432 3.11 29.48 1.44
CA ARG A 432 4.47 29.33 0.89
C ARG A 432 5.47 30.32 1.50
N ALA A 433 5.04 31.56 1.75
CA ALA A 433 5.84 32.60 2.39
C ALA A 433 6.24 32.30 3.84
N ARG A 434 5.73 31.22 4.44
CA ARG A 434 6.01 30.79 5.83
C ARG A 434 6.68 29.42 5.89
N VAL A 435 7.18 28.93 4.77
CA VAL A 435 7.88 27.63 4.67
C VAL A 435 9.37 27.88 4.35
N CYS A 436 10.25 27.42 5.23
CA CYS A 436 11.70 27.40 5.04
C CYS A 436 12.13 25.96 4.75
N ALA A 437 12.50 25.65 3.51
CA ALA A 437 13.00 24.33 3.11
C ALA A 437 14.53 24.32 3.12
N MET A 438 15.14 23.95 4.25
CA MET A 438 16.59 23.96 4.43
C MET A 438 17.05 22.81 5.33
N GLN A 439 18.18 22.20 4.99
CA GLN A 439 18.81 21.14 5.78
C GLN A 439 19.74 21.77 6.84
N GLY A 440 19.55 21.41 8.11
CA GLY A 440 20.42 21.82 9.23
C GLY A 440 21.61 20.87 9.46
N PRO A 441 22.40 21.08 10.53
CA PRO A 441 22.17 22.00 11.66
C PRO A 441 22.40 23.48 11.31
N PHE A 442 21.83 24.39 12.11
CA PHE A 442 21.92 25.85 11.92
C PHE A 442 22.65 26.51 13.08
N SER A 443 23.53 27.47 12.76
CA SER A 443 24.21 28.30 13.77
C SER A 443 23.23 29.23 14.49
N GLN A 444 23.64 29.76 15.65
CA GLN A 444 22.88 30.78 16.37
C GLN A 444 22.57 31.97 15.47
N ALA A 445 23.57 32.53 14.78
CA ALA A 445 23.42 33.68 13.90
C ALA A 445 22.40 33.44 12.77
N ALA A 446 22.36 32.23 12.19
CA ALA A 446 21.39 31.89 11.16
C ALA A 446 19.95 31.82 11.71
N ASN A 447 19.76 31.24 12.90
CA ASN A 447 18.46 31.25 13.56
C ASN A 447 18.02 32.68 13.91
N GLU A 448 18.91 33.50 14.46
CA GLU A 448 18.60 34.89 14.80
C GLU A 448 18.21 35.72 13.58
N ALA A 449 18.95 35.61 12.48
CA ALA A 449 18.66 36.32 11.25
C ALA A 449 17.27 35.97 10.71
N LEU A 450 16.96 34.67 10.64
CA LEU A 450 15.68 34.18 10.14
C LEU A 450 14.52 34.60 11.05
N TRP A 451 14.66 34.45 12.37
CA TRP A 451 13.60 34.78 13.31
C TRP A 451 13.34 36.29 13.41
N ARG A 452 14.39 37.11 13.24
CA ARG A 452 14.26 38.56 13.15
C ARG A 452 13.55 38.99 11.87
N ASP A 453 13.96 38.46 10.72
CA ASP A 453 13.36 38.78 9.41
C ASP A 453 11.89 38.36 9.35
N TRP A 454 11.56 37.21 9.93
CA TRP A 454 10.19 36.69 9.99
C TRP A 454 9.40 37.21 11.19
N GLU A 455 9.93 38.13 11.98
CA GLU A 455 9.28 38.72 13.17
C GLU A 455 8.67 37.63 14.08
N ILE A 456 9.43 36.58 14.34
CA ILE A 456 8.97 35.44 15.15
C ILE A 456 8.90 35.88 16.62
N ASP A 457 7.80 35.55 17.29
CA ASP A 457 7.56 35.90 18.69
C ASP A 457 7.37 34.68 19.61
N CYS A 458 7.44 33.46 19.05
CA CYS A 458 7.51 32.21 19.80
C CYS A 458 8.17 31.12 18.94
N VAL A 459 9.04 30.31 19.53
CA VAL A 459 9.68 29.17 18.83
C VAL A 459 9.33 27.87 19.53
N ILE A 460 8.94 26.85 18.75
CA ILE A 460 8.79 25.48 19.23
C ILE A 460 9.86 24.60 18.60
N SER A 461 10.55 23.79 19.41
CA SER A 461 11.44 22.75 18.90
C SER A 461 11.38 21.49 19.73
N LYS A 462 11.98 20.43 19.20
CA LYS A 462 12.24 19.19 19.93
C LYS A 462 13.61 19.26 20.59
N ASP A 463 13.77 18.60 21.73
CA ASP A 463 15.08 18.35 22.35
C ASP A 463 15.94 17.42 21.46
N GLY A 464 16.55 18.02 20.43
CA GLY A 464 17.42 17.33 19.47
C GLY A 464 18.87 17.20 19.92
N GLY A 465 19.22 17.65 21.14
CA GLY A 465 20.60 17.75 21.65
C GLY A 465 21.58 18.53 20.76
N GLU A 466 22.88 18.39 21.03
CA GLU A 466 23.97 19.14 20.39
C GLU A 466 24.01 18.97 18.86
N ALA A 467 23.96 17.72 18.37
CA ALA A 467 23.92 17.42 16.93
C ALA A 467 22.69 18.00 16.20
N GLY A 468 21.58 18.26 16.92
CA GLY A 468 20.37 18.88 16.39
C GLY A 468 20.36 20.41 16.46
N GLY A 469 21.49 21.03 16.85
CA GLY A 469 21.63 22.47 17.04
C GLY A 469 20.71 23.02 18.13
N PHE A 470 20.44 22.22 19.18
CA PHE A 470 19.54 22.61 20.28
C PHE A 470 20.01 23.90 20.97
N ASP A 471 21.27 23.96 21.39
CA ASP A 471 21.81 25.13 22.09
C ASP A 471 21.88 26.36 21.19
N ALA A 472 22.19 26.19 19.90
CA ALA A 472 22.18 27.30 18.94
C ALA A 472 20.78 27.93 18.80
N LYS A 473 19.71 27.13 18.89
CA LYS A 473 18.32 27.62 18.90
C LYS A 473 17.97 28.29 20.23
N ALA A 474 18.36 27.68 21.35
CA ALA A 474 18.10 28.24 22.68
C ALA A 474 18.81 29.57 22.89
N ALA A 475 20.07 29.68 22.47
CA ALA A 475 20.87 30.90 22.51
C ALA A 475 20.25 32.00 21.63
N ALA A 476 19.85 31.67 20.40
CA ALA A 476 19.20 32.62 19.49
C ALA A 476 17.88 33.15 20.06
N ALA A 477 17.08 32.28 20.70
CA ALA A 477 15.80 32.67 21.28
C ALA A 477 16.01 33.58 22.49
N ALA A 478 16.99 33.24 23.35
CA ALA A 478 17.39 34.09 24.47
C ALA A 478 17.92 35.46 24.00
N ALA A 479 18.74 35.50 22.96
CA ALA A 479 19.29 36.74 22.41
C ALA A 479 18.20 37.67 21.83
N LEU A 480 17.12 37.09 21.30
CA LEU A 480 15.98 37.84 20.75
C LEU A 480 14.84 38.06 21.77
N GLY A 481 14.95 37.54 22.99
CA GLY A 481 13.88 37.62 23.99
C GLY A 481 12.62 36.84 23.64
N ILE A 482 12.73 35.82 22.78
CA ILE A 482 11.61 35.01 22.29
C ILE A 482 11.39 33.80 23.21
N PRO A 483 10.16 33.52 23.66
CA PRO A 483 9.82 32.27 24.34
C PRO A 483 10.21 31.05 23.49
N PHE A 484 11.06 30.18 24.07
CA PHE A 484 11.50 28.93 23.44
C PHE A 484 10.85 27.74 24.13
N ILE A 485 9.89 27.11 23.44
CA ILE A 485 9.17 25.94 23.91
C ILE A 485 9.88 24.69 23.37
N VAL A 486 10.20 23.78 24.27
CA VAL A 486 10.90 22.53 23.99
C VAL A 486 9.99 21.37 24.35
N ILE A 487 9.65 20.57 23.35
CA ILE A 487 8.99 19.29 23.55
C ILE A 487 10.04 18.33 24.11
N ASP A 488 9.72 17.68 25.22
CA ASP A 488 10.56 16.69 25.85
C ASP A 488 10.60 15.39 25.04
N ARG A 489 11.68 14.63 25.25
CA ARG A 489 11.81 13.31 24.62
C ARG A 489 10.70 12.40 25.15
N PRO A 490 10.01 11.65 24.27
CA PRO A 490 9.02 10.65 24.70
C PRO A 490 9.65 9.67 25.69
N ARG A 491 8.98 9.43 26.82
CA ARG A 491 9.42 8.42 27.79
C ARG A 491 8.83 7.07 27.40
N LEU A 492 9.67 6.18 26.89
CA LEU A 492 9.32 4.77 26.69
C LEU A 492 9.97 3.93 27.80
N ASP A 493 9.31 2.84 28.16
CA ASP A 493 9.83 1.86 29.13
C ASP A 493 10.78 0.90 28.40
N TYR A 494 12.03 1.34 28.26
CA TYR A 494 13.06 0.56 27.57
C TYR A 494 13.63 -0.53 28.49
N PRO A 495 13.76 -1.79 28.03
CA PRO A 495 14.31 -2.89 28.83
C PRO A 495 15.70 -2.61 29.42
N GLN A 496 16.60 -2.04 28.61
CA GLN A 496 17.94 -1.62 29.01
C GLN A 496 18.34 -0.36 28.25
N THR A 497 18.85 0.65 28.97
CA THR A 497 19.26 1.93 28.39
C THR A 497 20.67 2.29 28.85
N PHE A 498 21.49 2.75 27.91
CA PHE A 498 22.89 3.11 28.12
C PHE A 498 23.15 4.51 27.56
N SER A 499 24.02 5.26 28.24
CA SER A 499 24.43 6.61 27.84
C SER A 499 25.85 6.70 27.31
N ASP A 500 26.60 5.59 27.34
CA ASP A 500 27.98 5.48 26.88
C ASP A 500 28.18 4.21 26.05
N PHE A 501 29.14 4.26 25.12
CA PHE A 501 29.38 3.15 24.19
C PHE A 501 30.01 1.93 24.85
N ASP A 502 30.85 2.13 25.86
CA ASP A 502 31.54 1.04 26.55
C ASP A 502 30.55 0.15 27.31
N ALA A 503 29.53 0.73 27.93
CA ALA A 503 28.46 -0.01 28.58
C ALA A 503 27.60 -0.79 27.59
N VAL A 504 27.32 -0.25 26.40
CA VAL A 504 26.65 -1.02 25.32
C VAL A 504 27.51 -2.21 24.89
N LEU A 505 28.82 -2.00 24.69
CA LEU A 505 29.76 -3.06 24.32
C LEU A 505 29.87 -4.14 25.40
N ALA A 506 29.85 -3.75 26.68
CA ALA A 506 29.87 -4.69 27.80
C ALA A 506 28.57 -5.52 27.89
N ALA A 507 27.43 -4.93 27.54
CA ALA A 507 26.12 -5.58 27.57
C ALA A 507 25.84 -6.47 26.35
N LEU A 508 26.50 -6.22 25.21
CA LEU A 508 26.39 -7.06 24.03
C LEU A 508 26.92 -8.48 24.33
N PRO A 509 26.20 -9.54 23.92
CA PRO A 509 26.64 -10.92 24.14
C PRO A 509 28.04 -11.15 23.59
N GLN A 510 28.89 -11.84 24.36
CA GLN A 510 30.18 -12.29 23.87
C GLN A 510 29.90 -13.41 22.84
N GLY A 511 30.31 -13.19 21.59
CA GLY A 511 30.12 -14.18 20.53
C GLY A 511 30.70 -15.53 20.96
N GLY A 512 29.87 -16.57 20.95
CA GLY A 512 30.31 -17.92 21.24
C GLY A 512 31.40 -18.33 20.24
N GLN A 513 32.55 -18.76 20.76
CA GLN A 513 33.36 -19.74 20.06
C GLN A 513 32.51 -21.01 19.94
N ALA A 514 32.20 -21.38 18.69
CA ALA A 514 31.72 -22.68 18.19
C ALA A 514 30.58 -23.39 18.97
#